data_AF-A0A450SZM0-F1
#
_entry.id   AF-A0A450SZM0-F1
#
_cell.length_a   1.000
_cell.length_b   1.000
_cell.length_c   1.000
_cell.angle_alpha   90.00
_cell.angle_beta   90.00
_cell.angle_gamma   90.00
#
_symmetry.space_group_name_H-M   'P 1'
#
loop_
_entity.id
_entity.type
_entity.pdbx_description
1 polymer ?
#
loop_
_entity_poly.entity_id
_entity_poly.type
_entity_poly.pdbx_seq_one_letter_code
_entity_poly.pdbx_strand_id
1 'polypeptide(L)'
;MGIGNSGPSGFVLGFASSPQPTTAELLAIDARLGEIEEEKQRLLQRKRILQRKKITPTPAPTPANQRSTVQKIALFRALFKGRPDVFARRWENPGKGRSGYAVRMGGGDSVLGRNYDSGSGSGAKA
;
A
#
# COMPACT_ATOMS: atom_id res chain seq x y z
N MET A 1 -57.87 72.63 -9.45
CA MET A 1 -56.94 71.74 -10.19
C MET A 1 -55.59 71.82 -9.45
N GLY A 2 -55.13 70.86 -8.63
CA GLY A 2 -54.75 69.48 -8.96
C GLY A 2 -53.63 69.53 -10.01
N ILE A 3 -52.33 69.43 -9.71
CA ILE A 3 -51.49 68.30 -9.25
C ILE A 3 -50.09 68.93 -8.94
N GLY A 4 -49.25 68.58 -7.97
CA GLY A 4 -48.87 67.27 -7.43
C GLY A 4 -47.51 66.84 -8.00
N ASN A 5 -46.37 67.19 -7.35
CA ASN A 5 -45.37 66.18 -6.95
C ASN A 5 -44.26 66.77 -6.06
N SER A 6 -44.36 66.43 -4.77
CA SER A 6 -43.28 66.40 -3.81
C SER A 6 -42.27 65.33 -4.23
N GLY A 7 -41.07 65.71 -4.61
CA GLY A 7 -39.96 64.75 -4.74
C GLY A 7 -39.52 64.29 -3.35
N PRO A 8 -39.57 62.98 -3.02
CA PRO A 8 -39.08 62.53 -1.74
C PRO A 8 -37.54 62.47 -1.75
N SER A 9 -36.98 63.15 -0.76
CA SER A 9 -36.03 62.57 0.19
C SER A 9 -34.70 62.09 -0.37
N GLY A 10 -33.67 62.87 -0.09
CA GLY A 10 -32.27 62.50 -0.26
C GLY A 10 -31.99 61.09 0.27
N PHE A 11 -31.31 60.32 -0.59
CA PHE A 11 -30.69 59.04 -0.28
C PHE A 11 -29.75 59.21 0.91
N VAL A 12 -30.23 58.92 2.12
CA VAL A 12 -29.33 58.57 3.21
C VAL A 12 -28.87 57.15 2.92
N LEU A 13 -27.68 57.02 2.34
CA LEU A 13 -26.91 55.77 2.35
C LEU A 13 -26.53 55.46 3.81
N GLY A 14 -27.53 55.08 4.59
CA GLY A 14 -27.32 54.29 5.77
C GLY A 14 -26.79 52.97 5.27
N PHE A 15 -25.46 52.79 5.38
CA PHE A 15 -24.86 51.48 5.46
C PHE A 15 -25.51 50.84 6.68
N ALA A 16 -26.65 50.19 6.46
CA ALA A 16 -27.25 49.32 7.45
C ALA A 16 -26.13 48.37 7.82
N SER A 17 -25.59 48.57 9.02
CA SER A 17 -24.76 47.61 9.71
C SER A 17 -25.54 46.31 9.64
N SER A 18 -25.20 45.47 8.66
CA SER A 18 -25.80 44.15 8.52
C SER A 18 -25.57 43.46 9.87
N PRO A 19 -26.59 42.87 10.49
CA PRO A 19 -26.40 42.10 11.71
C PRO A 19 -25.52 40.90 11.33
N GLN A 20 -24.24 41.01 11.63
CA GLN A 20 -23.22 40.04 11.26
C GLN A 20 -23.62 38.62 11.72
N PRO A 21 -23.78 37.64 10.82
CA PRO A 21 -23.69 36.23 11.18
C PRO A 21 -22.22 35.76 11.13
N THR A 22 -21.26 36.62 11.47
CA THR A 22 -19.92 36.50 10.87
C THR A 22 -19.06 35.42 11.46
N THR A 23 -18.99 35.27 12.77
CA THR A 23 -17.95 34.41 13.37
C THR A 23 -18.35 32.94 13.33
N ALA A 24 -19.62 32.62 13.65
CA ALA A 24 -20.09 31.25 13.69
C ALA A 24 -20.16 30.61 12.31
N GLU A 25 -20.60 31.36 11.29
CA GLU A 25 -20.62 30.87 9.91
C GLU A 25 -19.22 30.69 9.34
N LEU A 26 -18.29 31.62 9.63
CA LEU A 26 -16.88 31.46 9.24
C LEU A 26 -16.26 30.20 9.84
N LEU A 27 -16.50 29.95 11.14
CA LEU A 27 -16.01 28.74 11.80
C LEU A 27 -16.60 27.45 11.20
N ALA A 28 -17.90 27.46 10.83
CA ALA A 28 -18.53 26.33 10.17
C ALA A 28 -17.95 26.09 8.76
N ILE A 29 -17.63 27.16 8.04
CA ILE A 29 -16.98 27.08 6.72
C ILE A 29 -15.56 26.52 6.87
N ASP A 30 -14.78 26.99 7.85
CA ASP A 30 -13.42 26.50 8.10
C ASP A 30 -13.41 25.01 8.47
N ALA A 31 -14.36 24.57 9.31
CA ALA A 31 -14.54 23.16 9.62
C ALA A 31 -14.84 22.34 8.36
N ARG A 32 -15.73 22.84 7.50
CA ARG A 32 -16.07 22.18 6.23
C ARG A 32 -14.90 22.14 5.25
N LEU A 33 -14.10 23.20 5.19
CA LEU A 33 -12.87 23.24 4.39
C LEU A 33 -11.84 22.24 4.90
N GLY A 34 -11.70 22.08 6.22
CA GLY A 34 -10.84 21.09 6.84
C GLY A 34 -11.20 19.66 6.43
N GLU A 35 -12.48 19.28 6.52
CA GLU A 35 -12.97 17.96 6.10
C GLU A 35 -12.66 17.68 4.61
N ILE A 36 -12.90 18.67 3.75
CA ILE A 36 -12.66 18.54 2.30
C ILE A 36 -11.16 18.38 2.00
N GLU A 37 -10.30 19.11 2.70
CA GLU A 37 -8.86 18.97 2.51
C GLU A 37 -8.38 17.58 2.96
N GLU A 38 -8.88 17.05 4.07
CA GLU A 38 -8.59 15.66 4.47
C GLU A 38 -9.01 14.64 3.41
N GLU A 39 -10.23 14.77 2.87
CA GLU A 39 -10.73 13.87 1.85
C GLU A 39 -9.87 13.94 0.58
N LYS A 40 -9.50 15.15 0.15
CA LYS A 40 -8.56 15.37 -0.96
C LYS A 40 -7.21 14.71 -0.69
N GLN A 41 -6.65 14.84 0.51
CA GLN A 41 -5.39 14.19 0.87
C GLN A 41 -5.51 12.66 0.80
N ARG A 42 -6.61 12.08 1.30
CA ARG A 42 -6.88 10.63 1.20
C ARG A 42 -6.95 10.17 -0.25
N LEU A 43 -7.64 10.92 -1.11
CA LEU A 43 -7.75 10.62 -2.54
C LEU A 43 -6.39 10.74 -3.25
N LEU A 44 -5.58 11.74 -2.92
CA LEU A 44 -4.22 11.89 -3.46
C LEU A 44 -3.33 10.73 -3.05
N GLN A 45 -3.36 10.33 -1.78
CA GLN A 45 -2.60 9.17 -1.31
C GLN A 45 -3.05 7.89 -2.03
N ARG A 46 -4.37 7.68 -2.18
CA ARG A 46 -4.93 6.54 -2.92
C ARG A 46 -4.49 6.56 -4.38
N LYS A 47 -4.56 7.73 -5.04
CA LYS A 47 -4.11 7.93 -6.42
C LYS A 47 -2.63 7.59 -6.57
N ARG A 48 -1.77 8.04 -5.64
CA ARG A 48 -0.33 7.71 -5.64
C ARG A 48 -0.08 6.21 -5.51
N ILE A 49 -0.80 5.52 -4.61
CA ILE A 49 -0.70 4.07 -4.46
C ILE A 49 -1.09 3.36 -5.76
N LEU A 50 -2.20 3.77 -6.39
CA LEU A 50 -2.69 3.19 -7.64
C LEU A 50 -1.76 3.49 -8.81
N GLN A 51 -1.21 4.70 -8.90
CA GLN A 51 -0.20 5.07 -9.89
C GLN A 51 1.07 4.24 -9.71
N ARG A 52 1.56 4.09 -8.48
CA ARG A 52 2.71 3.22 -8.20
C ARG A 52 2.42 1.78 -8.63
N LYS A 53 1.22 1.24 -8.38
CA LYS A 53 0.82 -0.09 -8.89
C LYS A 53 0.80 -0.17 -10.41
N LYS A 54 0.41 0.90 -11.12
CA LYS A 54 0.49 0.97 -12.60
C LYS A 54 1.94 1.05 -13.10
N ILE A 55 2.81 1.78 -12.39
CA ILE A 55 4.19 2.06 -12.80
C ILE A 55 5.15 0.95 -12.38
N THR A 56 4.91 0.23 -11.26
CA THR A 56 5.51 -1.09 -11.07
C THR A 56 4.97 -1.94 -12.19
N PRO A 57 5.77 -2.31 -13.18
CA PRO A 57 5.35 -3.31 -14.12
C PRO A 57 5.32 -4.60 -13.29
N THR A 58 4.17 -4.91 -12.70
CA THR A 58 3.71 -6.29 -12.78
C THR A 58 3.83 -6.57 -14.27
N PRO A 59 4.78 -7.39 -14.73
CA PRO A 59 4.91 -7.63 -16.15
C PRO A 59 3.56 -8.16 -16.57
N ALA A 60 2.76 -7.30 -17.23
CA ALA A 60 1.58 -7.76 -17.95
C ALA A 60 2.08 -8.96 -18.76
N PRO A 61 1.33 -10.08 -18.80
CA PRO A 61 1.70 -11.17 -19.67
C PRO A 61 1.59 -10.65 -21.10
N THR A 62 2.63 -9.97 -21.59
CA THR A 62 2.93 -9.92 -23.01
C THR A 62 2.95 -11.40 -23.38
N PRO A 63 2.12 -11.86 -24.32
CA PRO A 63 2.15 -13.25 -24.73
C PRO A 63 3.61 -13.57 -25.02
N ALA A 64 4.12 -14.68 -24.46
CA ALA A 64 5.54 -15.03 -24.55
C ALA A 64 6.06 -15.07 -25.99
N ASN A 65 5.14 -15.13 -26.96
CA ASN A 65 5.35 -15.11 -28.40
C ASN A 65 5.78 -13.75 -28.96
N GLN A 66 5.60 -12.64 -28.23
CA GLN A 66 5.98 -11.29 -28.66
C GLN A 66 7.24 -10.75 -27.96
N ARG A 67 7.81 -11.48 -26.99
CA ARG A 67 9.01 -11.06 -26.27
C ARG A 67 10.27 -11.49 -27.02
N SER A 68 11.21 -10.55 -27.18
CA SER A 68 12.53 -10.88 -27.71
C SER A 68 13.28 -11.84 -26.77
N THR A 69 14.27 -12.57 -27.29
CA THR A 69 15.08 -13.51 -26.51
C THR A 69 15.71 -12.83 -25.29
N VAL A 70 16.21 -11.60 -25.45
CA VAL A 70 16.80 -10.80 -24.38
C VAL A 70 15.77 -10.49 -23.28
N GLN A 71 14.54 -10.14 -23.65
CA GLN A 71 13.46 -9.88 -22.69
C GLN A 71 13.06 -11.13 -21.91
N LYS A 72 13.06 -12.31 -22.55
CA LYS A 72 12.82 -13.58 -21.87
C LYS A 72 13.91 -13.88 -20.83
N ILE A 73 15.17 -13.76 -21.23
CA ILE A 73 16.32 -13.99 -20.33
C ILE A 73 16.28 -13.03 -19.14
N ALA A 74 16.04 -11.74 -19.39
CA ALA A 74 15.93 -10.73 -18.33
C ALA A 74 14.79 -11.05 -17.35
N LEU A 75 13.64 -11.50 -17.85
CA LEU A 75 12.50 -11.92 -17.01
C LEU A 75 12.85 -13.15 -16.16
N PHE A 76 13.43 -14.20 -16.76
CA PHE A 76 13.83 -15.40 -16.02
C PHE A 76 14.84 -15.08 -14.92
N ARG A 77 15.85 -14.26 -15.20
CA ARG A 77 16.82 -13.80 -14.21
C ARG A 77 16.19 -12.95 -13.10
N ALA A 78 15.15 -12.18 -13.43
CA ALA A 78 14.46 -11.34 -12.46
C ALA A 78 13.56 -12.15 -11.51
N LEU A 79 12.86 -13.16 -12.04
CA LEU A 79 11.93 -14.00 -11.29
C LEU A 79 12.63 -15.10 -10.50
N PHE A 80 13.64 -15.73 -11.10
CA PHE A 80 14.37 -16.85 -10.51
C PHE A 80 15.77 -16.42 -10.08
N LYS A 81 15.81 -15.49 -9.13
CA LYS A 81 17.07 -15.13 -8.47
C LYS A 81 17.39 -16.22 -7.43
N GLY A 82 18.62 -16.73 -7.46
CA GLY A 82 19.11 -17.63 -6.43
C GLY A 82 18.97 -16.99 -5.05
N ARG A 83 18.47 -17.76 -4.08
CA ARG A 83 18.35 -17.32 -2.69
C ARG A 83 19.71 -17.48 -2.00
N PRO A 84 20.42 -16.39 -1.65
CA PRO A 84 21.74 -16.48 -1.04
C PRO A 84 21.67 -17.05 0.38
N ASP A 85 20.49 -17.03 1.00
CA ASP A 85 20.16 -17.61 2.28
C ASP A 85 19.86 -19.11 2.19
N VAL A 86 19.85 -19.75 1.02
CA VAL A 86 19.56 -21.18 0.90
C VAL A 86 20.85 -21.98 0.72
N PHE A 87 21.08 -22.95 1.61
CA PHE A 87 22.21 -23.86 1.51
C PHE A 87 21.81 -25.32 1.72
N ALA A 88 22.61 -26.23 1.16
CA ALA A 88 22.43 -27.67 1.38
C ALA A 88 23.10 -28.08 2.70
N ARG A 89 22.33 -28.61 3.65
CA ARG A 89 22.83 -29.23 4.88
C ARG A 89 22.91 -30.74 4.71
N ARG A 90 24.11 -31.31 4.83
CA ARG A 90 24.30 -32.75 4.84
C ARG A 90 23.77 -33.35 6.15
N TRP A 91 23.03 -34.44 6.06
CA TRP A 91 22.66 -35.27 7.21
C TRP A 91 23.20 -36.68 7.00
N GLU A 92 23.55 -37.35 8.10
CA GLU A 92 24.09 -38.70 8.12
C GLU A 92 23.51 -39.46 9.32
N ASN A 93 23.08 -40.70 9.10
CA ASN A 93 22.67 -41.63 10.13
C ASN A 93 23.70 -42.76 10.22
N PRO A 94 24.64 -42.67 11.19
CA PRO A 94 25.73 -43.64 11.31
C PRO A 94 25.23 -45.06 11.61
N GLY A 95 24.07 -45.22 12.27
CA GLY A 95 23.51 -46.53 12.60
C GLY A 95 22.86 -47.27 11.42
N LYS A 96 22.47 -46.55 10.35
CA LYS A 96 21.84 -47.14 9.15
C LYS A 96 22.63 -46.91 7.86
N GLY A 97 23.80 -46.26 7.94
CA GLY A 97 24.65 -45.91 6.80
C GLY A 97 24.00 -44.97 5.77
N ARG A 98 22.93 -44.26 6.13
CA ARG A 98 22.20 -43.39 5.20
C ARG A 98 22.69 -41.96 5.33
N SER A 99 22.93 -41.29 4.21
CA SER A 99 23.24 -39.87 4.19
C SER A 99 22.54 -39.16 3.04
N GLY A 100 22.37 -37.84 3.14
CA GLY A 100 21.74 -37.03 2.12
C GLY A 100 21.90 -35.52 2.37
N TYR A 101 21.32 -34.70 1.49
CA TYR A 101 21.32 -33.24 1.64
C TYR A 101 19.88 -32.74 1.80
N ALA A 102 19.69 -31.87 2.78
CA ALA A 102 18.43 -31.17 3.00
C ALA A 102 18.64 -29.67 2.80
N VAL A 103 17.67 -29.02 2.18
CA VAL A 103 17.69 -27.57 1.99
C VAL A 103 17.48 -26.90 3.36
N ARG A 104 18.36 -25.96 3.72
CA ARG A 104 18.24 -25.14 4.92
C ARG A 104 18.30 -23.67 4.55
N MET A 105 17.50 -22.89 5.26
CA MET A 105 17.54 -21.43 5.23
C MET A 105 18.55 -20.91 6.26
N GLY A 106 19.42 -19.99 5.86
CA GLY A 106 20.41 -19.29 6.67
C GLY A 106 19.83 -17.99 7.18
N GLY A 107 19.42 -18.01 8.44
CA GLY A 107 18.85 -16.88 9.15
C GLY A 107 17.92 -17.40 10.25
N GLY A 108 18.48 -17.69 11.43
CA GLY A 108 17.68 -18.25 12.52
C GLY A 108 18.52 -18.78 13.67
N ASP A 109 19.52 -18.02 14.09
CA ASP A 109 20.39 -18.26 15.21
C ASP A 109 20.11 -17.19 16.26
N SER A 110 19.15 -17.48 17.15
CA SER A 110 19.18 -17.13 18.57
C SER A 110 17.96 -17.70 19.31
N VAL A 111 18.26 -18.62 20.22
CA VAL A 111 17.51 -18.96 21.44
C VAL A 111 16.11 -19.54 21.23
N LEU A 112 16.04 -20.85 21.06
CA LEU A 112 15.30 -21.78 21.91
C LEU A 112 15.65 -23.17 21.39
N GLY A 113 16.25 -24.00 22.24
CA GLY A 113 16.58 -25.39 21.95
C GLY A 113 15.31 -26.17 21.61
N ARG A 114 14.89 -26.14 20.35
CA ARG A 114 14.03 -27.17 19.81
C ARG A 114 14.92 -28.36 19.49
N ASN A 115 15.06 -29.21 20.49
CA ASN A 115 15.34 -30.63 20.29
C ASN A 115 14.39 -31.10 19.20
N TYR A 116 14.92 -31.31 17.99
CA TYR A 116 14.26 -32.18 17.03
C TYR A 116 14.49 -33.58 17.56
N ASP A 117 13.65 -33.99 18.52
CA ASP A 117 13.49 -35.39 18.89
C ASP A 117 13.03 -36.10 17.62
N SER A 118 13.97 -36.75 16.95
CA SER A 118 13.71 -37.67 15.87
C SER A 118 13.05 -38.90 16.48
N GLY A 119 11.76 -38.77 16.80
CA GLY A 119 10.90 -39.86 17.21
C GLY A 119 11.11 -41.03 16.26
N SER A 120 11.66 -42.10 16.82
CA SER A 120 11.70 -43.42 16.24
C SER A 120 10.27 -43.86 15.92
N GLY A 121 9.78 -43.51 14.73
CA GLY A 121 8.56 -44.06 14.15
C GLY A 121 8.79 -45.53 13.84
N SER A 122 8.59 -46.38 14.85
CA SER A 122 8.35 -47.80 14.70
C SER A 122 7.00 -47.97 14.00
N GLY A 123 7.02 -47.88 12.67
CA GLY A 123 5.91 -48.29 11.83
C GLY A 123 5.96 -49.81 11.71
N ALA A 124 5.19 -50.49 12.56
CA ALA A 124 4.82 -51.89 12.37
C ALA A 124 4.28 -52.08 10.95
N LYS A 125 4.87 -53.02 10.21
CA LYS A 125 4.21 -53.63 9.05
C LYS A 125 3.78 -55.03 9.49
N ALA A 126 2.47 -55.25 9.43
CA ALA A 126 1.85 -56.56 9.32
C ALA A 126 2.20 -57.19 7.97
#